data_AF-A0A4C1ST56-F1
#
_entry.id   AF-A0A4C1ST56-F1
#
_cell.length_a   1.000
_cell.length_b   1.000
_cell.length_c   1.000
_cell.angle_alpha   90.00
_cell.angle_beta   90.00
_cell.angle_gamma   90.00
#
_symmetry.space_group_name_H-M   'P 1'
#
loop_
_entity.id
_entity.type
_entity.pdbx_description
1 polymer ?
#
loop_
_entity_poly.entity_id
_entity_poly.type
_entity_poly.pdbx_seq_one_letter_code
_entity_poly.pdbx_strand_id
1 'polypeptide(L)'
;MHQLISTLGDGAPSKGTVYHWFREFNRGQSMLADEFKKGRPESVVVPQNINAVRELIMQDRHVTHREIKAFLSIKEKERKMKGKQRERKDLNREDRERYLGCRQTAAY
;
A
#
# COMPACT_ATOMS: atom_id res chain seq x y z
N MET A 1 28.36 -13.36 -15.05
CA MET A 1 27.62 -14.59 -14.67
C MET A 1 28.51 -15.68 -14.11
N HIS A 2 29.62 -16.05 -14.77
CA HIS A 2 30.51 -17.13 -14.31
C HIS A 2 31.05 -16.92 -12.88
N GLN A 3 31.37 -15.67 -12.50
CA GLN A 3 31.80 -15.33 -11.15
C GLN A 3 30.72 -15.58 -10.07
N LEU A 4 29.46 -15.21 -10.32
CA LEU A 4 28.35 -15.44 -9.38
C LEU A 4 28.07 -16.94 -9.19
N ILE A 5 28.11 -17.71 -10.27
CA ILE A 5 27.91 -19.16 -10.22
C ILE A 5 29.08 -19.84 -9.49
N SER A 6 30.31 -19.38 -9.72
CA SER A 6 31.50 -19.91 -9.06
C SER A 6 31.56 -19.62 -7.56
N THR A 7 30.93 -18.56 -7.06
CA THR A 7 30.97 -18.17 -5.64
C THR A 7 29.75 -18.63 -4.85
N LEU A 8 28.56 -18.69 -5.48
CA LEU A 8 27.30 -19.06 -4.82
C LEU A 8 26.82 -20.47 -5.18
N GLY A 9 27.41 -21.13 -6.18
CA GLY A 9 27.02 -22.45 -6.64
C GLY A 9 25.53 -22.49 -7.01
N ASP A 10 24.80 -23.45 -6.45
CA ASP A 10 23.35 -23.63 -6.66
C ASP A 10 22.49 -22.51 -6.07
N GLY A 11 23.04 -21.71 -5.15
CA GLY A 11 22.38 -20.52 -4.59
C GLY A 11 22.47 -19.29 -5.50
N ALA A 12 23.12 -19.39 -6.66
CA ALA A 12 23.32 -18.24 -7.55
C ALA A 12 21.99 -17.81 -8.22
N PRO A 13 21.71 -16.50 -8.28
CA PRO A 13 20.53 -16.01 -8.98
C PRO A 13 20.61 -16.34 -10.47
N SER A 14 19.44 -16.60 -11.08
CA SER A 14 19.35 -16.87 -12.51
C SER A 14 19.86 -15.69 -13.34
N LYS A 15 20.32 -15.97 -14.57
CA LYS A 15 20.75 -14.92 -15.51
C LYS A 15 19.67 -13.85 -15.73
N GLY A 16 18.40 -14.24 -15.75
CA GLY A 16 17.26 -13.32 -15.91
C GLY A 16 17.11 -12.37 -14.72
N THR A 17 17.23 -12.88 -13.50
CA THR A 17 17.18 -12.08 -12.27
C THR A 17 18.30 -11.03 -12.24
N VAL A 18 19.52 -11.40 -12.63
CA VAL A 18 20.66 -10.48 -12.67
C VAL A 18 20.45 -9.36 -13.69
N TYR A 19 19.92 -9.66 -14.87
CA TYR A 19 19.61 -8.62 -15.86
C TYR A 19 18.48 -7.69 -15.42
N HIS A 20 17.48 -8.21 -14.71
CA HIS A 20 16.41 -7.39 -14.15
C HIS A 20 16.98 -6.39 -13.13
N TRP A 21 17.79 -6.84 -12.18
CA TRP A 21 18.46 -5.93 -11.22
C TRP A 21 19.36 -4.91 -11.90
N PHE A 22 20.14 -5.32 -12.91
CA PHE A 22 20.97 -4.40 -13.68
C PHE A 22 20.14 -3.30 -14.38
N ARG A 23 18.95 -3.64 -14.88
CA ARG A 23 18.04 -2.67 -15.48
C ARG A 23 17.48 -1.69 -14.46
N GLU A 24 17.02 -2.18 -13.31
CA GLU A 24 16.47 -1.30 -12.26
C GLU A 24 17.54 -0.39 -11.66
N PHE A 25 18.76 -0.90 -11.48
CA PHE A 25 19.90 -0.09 -11.03
C PHE A 25 20.21 1.07 -12.01
N ASN A 26 20.23 0.80 -13.32
CA ASN A 26 20.39 1.84 -14.34
C ASN A 26 19.22 2.85 -14.38
N ARG A 27 18.04 2.49 -13.88
CA ARG A 27 16.89 3.39 -13.74
C ARG A 27 16.95 4.26 -12.48
N GLY A 28 18.02 4.16 -11.69
CA GLY A 28 18.20 4.91 -10.45
C GLY A 28 17.48 4.29 -9.24
N GLN A 29 16.94 3.08 -9.36
CA GLN A 29 16.44 2.33 -8.21
C GLN A 29 17.63 1.69 -7.48
N SER A 30 18.08 2.33 -6.40
CA SER A 30 19.17 1.86 -5.54
C SER A 30 18.70 1.17 -4.25
N MET A 31 17.38 1.03 -4.07
CA MET A 31 16.81 0.47 -2.85
C MET A 31 17.03 -1.05 -2.82
N LEU A 32 17.70 -1.53 -1.78
CA LEU A 32 17.95 -2.96 -1.54
C LEU A 32 16.74 -3.71 -0.99
N ALA A 33 15.73 -2.97 -0.51
CA ALA A 33 14.52 -3.56 0.00
C ALA A 33 13.58 -3.92 -1.16
N ASP A 34 13.00 -5.11 -1.08
CA ASP A 34 11.91 -5.51 -1.97
C ASP A 34 10.84 -4.41 -1.98
N GLU A 35 10.41 -4.00 -3.18
CA GLU A 35 9.21 -3.19 -3.31
C GLU A 35 8.06 -3.88 -2.58
N PHE A 36 7.17 -3.10 -1.96
CA PHE A 36 6.02 -3.63 -1.26
C PHE A 36 5.24 -4.58 -2.17
N LYS A 37 5.42 -5.89 -1.96
CA LYS A 37 4.69 -6.92 -2.69
C LYS A 37 3.24 -6.78 -2.27
N LYS A 38 2.42 -6.26 -3.17
CA LYS A 38 0.99 -6.10 -2.98
C LYS A 38 0.33 -7.48 -2.97
N GLY A 39 0.48 -8.20 -1.86
CA GLY A 39 -0.24 -9.44 -1.58
C GLY A 39 -1.73 -9.18 -1.37
N ARG A 40 -2.47 -10.21 -0.97
CA ARG A 40 -3.85 -10.04 -0.49
C ARG A 40 -3.80 -9.04 0.68
N PRO A 41 -4.53 -7.92 0.64
CA PRO A 41 -4.53 -7.00 1.75
C PRO A 41 -5.05 -7.73 2.99
N GLU A 42 -4.28 -7.70 4.09
CA GLU A 42 -4.71 -8.12 5.42
C GLU A 42 -5.95 -7.34 5.91
N SER A 43 -6.39 -6.31 5.17
CA SER A 43 -7.59 -5.54 5.44
C SER A 43 -8.89 -6.36 5.46
N VAL A 44 -8.85 -7.65 5.11
CA VAL A 44 -10.01 -8.54 5.26
C VAL A 44 -10.23 -8.90 6.74
N VAL A 45 -9.17 -9.05 7.55
CA VAL A 45 -9.23 -9.54 8.94
C VAL A 45 -8.87 -8.46 9.95
N VAL A 46 -9.42 -7.25 9.78
CA VAL A 46 -9.28 -6.17 10.77
C VAL A 46 -10.35 -6.36 11.86
N PRO A 47 -10.10 -6.11 13.16
CA PRO A 47 -11.09 -6.25 14.21
C PRO A 47 -12.45 -5.58 13.92
N GLN A 48 -12.46 -4.43 13.22
CA GLN A 48 -13.69 -3.76 12.83
C GLN A 48 -14.52 -4.57 11.82
N ASN A 49 -13.86 -5.29 10.89
CA ASN A 49 -14.56 -6.15 9.93
C ASN A 49 -15.14 -7.39 10.64
N ILE A 50 -14.39 -7.97 11.58
CA ILE A 50 -14.85 -9.11 12.39
C ILE A 50 -16.11 -8.73 13.18
N ASN A 51 -16.07 -7.57 13.86
CA ASN A 51 -17.23 -7.07 14.59
C ASN A 51 -18.40 -6.77 13.64
N ALA A 52 -18.14 -6.17 12.48
CA ALA A 52 -19.19 -5.90 11.50
C ALA A 52 -19.88 -7.16 10.97
N VAL A 53 -19.13 -8.27 10.79
CA VAL A 53 -19.72 -9.57 10.43
C VAL A 53 -20.53 -10.15 11.57
N ARG A 54 -20.04 -10.06 12.81
CA ARG A 54 -20.79 -10.50 14.01
C ARG A 54 -22.12 -9.77 14.13
N GLU A 55 -22.12 -8.45 13.98
CA GLU A 55 -23.34 -7.64 13.99
C GLU A 55 -24.31 -8.02 12.86
N LEU A 56 -23.82 -8.24 11.64
CA LEU A 56 -24.66 -8.67 10.52
C LEU A 56 -25.35 -10.02 10.81
N ILE A 57 -24.61 -10.98 11.37
CA ILE A 57 -25.17 -12.31 11.71
C ILE A 57 -26.14 -12.21 12.89
N MET A 58 -25.91 -11.29 13.84
CA MET A 58 -26.83 -11.03 14.95
C MET A 58 -28.13 -10.37 14.47
N GLN A 59 -28.05 -9.49 13.46
CA GLN A 59 -29.21 -8.83 12.86
C GLN A 59 -30.01 -9.77 11.97
N ASP A 60 -29.33 -10.58 11.15
CA ASP A 60 -29.96 -11.58 10.30
C ASP A 60 -29.12 -12.87 10.24
N ARG A 61 -29.68 -13.96 10.80
CA ARG A 61 -29.04 -15.27 10.77
C ARG A 61 -29.01 -15.92 9.39
N HIS A 62 -29.82 -15.44 8.43
CA HIS A 62 -29.86 -15.97 7.07
C HIS A 62 -28.94 -15.23 6.10
N VAL A 63 -28.13 -14.29 6.60
CA VAL A 63 -27.20 -13.53 5.75
C VAL A 63 -26.25 -14.48 5.02
N THR A 64 -26.20 -14.34 3.70
CA THR A 64 -25.36 -15.18 2.86
C THR A 64 -23.92 -14.67 2.82
N HIS A 65 -22.99 -15.57 2.51
CA HIS A 65 -21.59 -15.19 2.30
C HIS A 65 -21.42 -14.10 1.21
N ARG A 66 -22.28 -14.07 0.18
CA ARG A 66 -22.22 -13.06 -0.88
C ARG A 66 -22.57 -11.67 -0.36
N GLU A 67 -23.59 -11.58 0.49
CA GLU A 67 -24.03 -10.32 1.11
C GLU A 67 -22.99 -9.79 2.10
N ILE A 68 -22.43 -10.66 2.95
CA ILE A 68 -21.33 -10.31 3.84
C ILE A 68 -20.15 -9.75 3.03
N LYS A 69 -19.75 -10.44 1.96
CA LYS A 69 -18.64 -10.02 1.10
C LYS A 69 -18.93 -8.67 0.44
N ALA A 70 -20.14 -8.45 -0.06
CA ALA A 70 -20.54 -7.20 -0.69
C ALA A 70 -20.48 -6.04 0.31
N PHE A 71 -21.04 -6.22 1.51
CA PHE A 71 -21.03 -5.22 2.57
C PHE A 71 -19.61 -4.83 3.00
N LEU A 72 -18.74 -5.81 3.25
CA LEU A 72 -17.34 -5.55 3.61
C LEU A 72 -16.56 -4.86 2.49
N SER A 73 -16.82 -5.24 1.24
CA SER A 73 -16.19 -4.62 0.06
C SER A 73 -16.61 -3.14 -0.11
N ILE A 74 -17.87 -2.81 0.22
CA ILE A 74 -18.36 -1.42 0.23
C ILE A 74 -17.62 -0.62 1.31
N LYS A 75 -17.52 -1.14 2.54
CA LYS A 75 -16.78 -0.47 3.64
C LYS A 75 -15.31 -0.25 3.31
N GLU A 76 -14.66 -1.19 2.61
CA GLU A 76 -13.26 -1.03 2.21
C GLU A 76 -13.07 0.09 1.17
N LYS A 77 -13.98 0.19 0.19
CA LYS A 77 -13.97 1.29 -0.80
C LYS A 77 -14.15 2.65 -0.13
N GLU A 78 -15.09 2.76 0.81
CA GLU A 78 -15.29 4.00 1.58
C GLU A 78 -14.05 4.40 2.37
N ARG A 79 -13.39 3.44 3.04
CA ARG A 79 -12.14 3.70 3.79
C ARG A 79 -11.05 4.24 2.88
N LYS A 80 -10.87 3.64 1.70
CA LYS A 80 -9.90 4.10 0.68
C LYS A 80 -10.24 5.50 0.16
N MET A 81 -11.52 5.79 -0.08
CA MET A 81 -11.97 7.12 -0.50
C MET A 81 -11.70 8.18 0.59
N LYS A 82 -12.04 7.88 1.84
CA LYS A 82 -11.80 8.76 2.99
C LYS A 82 -10.30 9.02 3.22
N GLY A 83 -9.45 7.99 3.07
CA GLY A 83 -7.99 8.13 3.15
C GLY A 83 -7.45 9.13 2.12
N LYS A 84 -7.78 8.93 0.84
CA LYS A 84 -7.39 9.86 -0.24
C LYS A 84 -7.88 11.29 -0.01
N GLN A 85 -9.08 11.44 0.56
CA GLN A 85 -9.66 12.75 0.82
C GLN A 85 -8.99 13.46 2.00
N ARG A 86 -8.45 12.72 2.97
CA ARG A 86 -7.60 13.24 4.04
C ARG A 86 -6.24 13.65 3.51
N GLU A 87 -5.55 12.77 2.79
CA GLU A 87 -4.26 13.07 2.14
C GLU A 87 -4.33 14.35 1.27
N ARG A 88 -5.40 14.49 0.47
CA ARG A 88 -5.63 15.72 -0.32
C ARG A 88 -5.85 16.97 0.53
N LYS A 89 -6.50 16.84 1.69
CA LYS A 89 -6.70 17.96 2.63
C LYS A 89 -5.39 18.31 3.35
N ASP A 90 -4.59 17.32 3.71
CA ASP A 90 -3.31 17.49 4.37
C ASP A 90 -2.31 18.16 3.41
N LEU A 91 -2.23 17.71 2.16
CA LEU A 91 -1.49 18.38 1.08
C LEU A 91 -1.93 19.84 0.92
N ASN A 92 -3.24 20.10 0.82
CA ASN A 92 -3.76 21.47 0.69
C ASN A 92 -3.50 22.33 1.95
N ARG A 93 -3.47 21.71 3.13
CA ARG A 93 -3.12 22.38 4.38
C ARG A 93 -1.64 22.74 4.42
N GLU A 94 -0.76 21.82 4.05
CA GLU A 94 0.68 22.05 3.95
C GLU A 94 1.02 23.13 2.92
N ASP A 95 0.34 23.11 1.76
CA ASP A 95 0.48 24.15 0.74
C ASP A 95 0.04 25.53 1.27
N ARG A 96 -1.04 25.57 2.06
CA ARG A 96 -1.50 26.79 2.73
C ARG A 96 -0.52 27.28 3.80
N GLU A 97 0.03 26.38 4.61
CA GLU A 97 1.02 26.69 5.64
C GLU A 97 2.33 27.18 4.99
N ARG A 98 2.76 26.57 3.88
CA ARG A 98 3.89 27.01 3.05
C ARG A 98 3.66 28.41 2.49
N TYR A 99 2.49 28.67 1.92
CA TYR A 99 2.14 29.99 1.36
C TYR A 99 2.12 31.09 2.43
N LEU A 100 1.55 30.81 3.61
CA LEU A 100 1.53 31.75 4.73
C LEU A 100 2.93 32.01 5.31
N GLY A 101 3.76 30.97 5.42
CA GLY A 101 5.16 31.09 5.85
C GLY A 101 6.01 31.92 4.89
N CYS A 102 5.89 31.70 3.58
CA CYS A 102 6.56 32.51 2.56
C CYS A 102 6.15 33.99 2.60
N ARG A 103 4.90 34.29 2.98
CA ARG A 103 4.39 35.66 3.07
C ARG A 103 4.95 36.43 4.27
N GLN A 104 5.24 35.73 5.37
CA GLN A 104 5.81 36.32 6.58
C GLN A 104 7.32 36.61 6.44
N THR A 105 8.04 35.84 5.62
CA THR A 105 9.47 36.09 5.32
C THR A 105 9.72 37.19 4.31
N ALA A 106 8.71 37.59 3.52
CA ALA A 106 8.83 38.64 2.50
C ALA A 106 8.48 40.06 3.02
N ALA A 107 8.21 40.21 4.33
CA ALA A 107 7.82 41.46 4.96
C ALA A 107 8.94 42.13 5.80
N TYR A 108 10.19 41.69 5.66
CA TYR A 108 11.39 42.30 6.26
C TYR A 108 12.38 42.74 5.19
#